data_AF-A0A4Z1KTF6-F1
#
_entry.id   AF-A0A4Z1KTF6-F1
#
_cell.length_a   1.000
_cell.length_b   1.000
_cell.length_c   1.000
_cell.angle_alpha   90.00
_cell.angle_beta   90.00
_cell.angle_gamma   90.00
#
_symmetry.space_group_name_H-M   'P 1'
#
loop_
_entity.id
_entity.type
_entity.pdbx_description
1 polymer ?
#
loop_
_entity_poly.entity_id
_entity_poly.type
_entity_poly.pdbx_seq_one_letter_code
_entity_poly.pdbx_strand_id
1 'polypeptide(L)'
;MPSPQLVTFSIPGQTPDTRITIFQLKELHVHSSILKLYSAYFRKFMDSPDKDSAPPSAMWKYDWTEKVEEDGSWYVVDKRGQEFEEQQSVNSRDDMDIVAFENVIMSMYQKPYEITCTAHLQEITTLADFYRCLPVVSNSLYSAFFRSPKFLADIKEDREILLELSCKLRHRELFNDCLVLISGYWSPDEFAFSTKIEDTGLATLAENVHNRVGTLLARNIQSILIDTRNTVHAGDYLKAAVSGTAGSLVKYHVKLQKSLSPMHVINDITKNNLKLNTSAVAGEGDYVYNFLCIELKEEDIPWDTTETDW
;
A
#
# COMPACT_ATOMS: atom_id res chain seq x y z
N MET A 1 -12.08 -3.37 -35.64
CA MET A 1 -11.42 -3.25 -34.32
C MET A 1 -11.19 -4.65 -33.77
N PRO A 2 -10.13 -4.90 -32.98
CA PRO A 2 -9.96 -6.18 -32.29
C PRO A 2 -11.14 -6.43 -31.34
N SER A 3 -11.52 -7.70 -31.18
CA SER A 3 -12.54 -8.09 -30.19
C SER A 3 -12.04 -7.80 -28.77
N PRO A 4 -12.91 -7.36 -27.84
CA PRO A 4 -12.51 -7.11 -26.46
C PRO A 4 -11.92 -8.37 -25.83
N GLN A 5 -10.94 -8.20 -24.95
CA GLN A 5 -10.43 -9.27 -24.11
C GLN A 5 -11.52 -9.67 -23.12
N LEU A 6 -12.00 -10.92 -23.22
CA LEU A 6 -13.03 -11.46 -22.34
C LEU A 6 -12.43 -12.08 -21.09
N VAL A 7 -12.96 -11.72 -19.92
CA VAL A 7 -12.66 -12.35 -18.62
C VAL A 7 -13.95 -12.78 -17.95
N THR A 8 -14.08 -14.07 -17.68
CA THR A 8 -15.25 -14.65 -17.01
C THR A 8 -14.89 -15.05 -15.59
N PHE A 9 -15.63 -14.50 -14.62
CA PHE A 9 -15.54 -14.88 -13.22
C PHE A 9 -16.54 -16.00 -12.94
N SER A 10 -16.10 -17.08 -12.30
CA SER A 10 -16.92 -18.27 -12.09
C SER A 10 -17.17 -18.50 -10.60
N ILE A 11 -18.41 -18.85 -10.26
CA ILE A 11 -18.81 -19.35 -8.94
C ILE A 11 -19.48 -20.71 -9.17
N PRO A 12 -19.12 -21.76 -8.41
CA PRO A 12 -19.73 -23.08 -8.56
C PRO A 12 -21.25 -23.04 -8.51
N GLY A 13 -21.91 -23.57 -9.54
CA GLY A 13 -23.36 -23.65 -9.63
C GLY A 13 -24.07 -22.33 -9.97
N GLN A 14 -23.34 -21.26 -10.31
CA GLN A 14 -23.92 -19.99 -10.73
C GLN A 14 -23.40 -19.60 -12.12
N THR A 15 -24.28 -18.96 -12.90
CA THR A 15 -23.93 -18.33 -14.16
C THR A 15 -23.81 -16.81 -13.95
N PRO A 16 -22.78 -16.15 -14.51
CA PRO A 16 -22.70 -14.69 -14.50
C PRO A 16 -23.99 -14.06 -15.08
N ASP A 17 -24.52 -13.06 -14.40
CA ASP A 17 -25.75 -12.33 -14.78
C ASP A 17 -25.48 -10.86 -15.15
N THR A 18 -24.23 -10.41 -15.00
CA THR A 18 -23.77 -9.06 -15.31
C THR A 18 -22.65 -9.08 -16.33
N ARG A 19 -22.80 -8.26 -17.37
CA ARG A 19 -21.71 -7.90 -18.29
C ARG A 19 -21.24 -6.48 -18.00
N ILE A 20 -19.93 -6.28 -17.93
CA ILE A 20 -19.30 -4.96 -17.87
C ILE A 20 -18.37 -4.83 -19.07
N THR A 21 -18.64 -3.86 -19.95
CA THR A 21 -17.75 -3.50 -21.06
C THR A 21 -16.96 -2.26 -20.67
N ILE A 22 -15.65 -2.26 -20.92
CA ILE A 22 -14.76 -1.16 -20.57
C ILE A 22 -13.96 -0.77 -21.81
N PHE A 23 -14.17 0.45 -22.29
CA PHE A 23 -13.51 1.09 -23.44
C PHE A 23 -13.53 0.24 -24.71
N GLN A 24 -14.49 -0.68 -24.86
CA GLN A 24 -14.53 -1.71 -25.92
C GLN A 24 -13.30 -2.62 -26.00
N LEU A 25 -12.35 -2.50 -25.05
CA LEU A 25 -11.11 -3.26 -25.00
C LEU A 25 -11.22 -4.46 -24.07
N LYS A 26 -12.06 -4.39 -23.04
CA LYS A 26 -12.22 -5.42 -22.02
C LYS A 26 -13.70 -5.71 -21.78
N GLU A 27 -14.05 -6.98 -21.66
CA GLU A 27 -15.38 -7.43 -21.27
C GLU A 27 -15.27 -8.36 -20.06
N LEU A 28 -15.99 -8.03 -18.99
CA LEU A 28 -16.03 -8.81 -17.75
C LEU A 28 -17.42 -9.46 -17.60
N HIS A 29 -17.45 -10.78 -17.40
CA HIS A 29 -18.66 -11.51 -17.01
C HIS A 29 -18.61 -11.82 -15.53
N VAL A 30 -19.51 -11.21 -14.77
CA VAL A 30 -19.52 -11.23 -13.31
C VAL A 30 -20.93 -11.48 -12.77
N HIS A 31 -21.01 -11.75 -11.47
CA HIS A 31 -22.23 -11.95 -10.71
C HIS A 31 -22.58 -10.68 -9.96
N SER A 32 -23.80 -10.17 -10.19
CA SER A 32 -24.36 -9.02 -9.47
C SER A 32 -24.41 -9.24 -7.95
N SER A 33 -24.58 -10.49 -7.51
CA SER A 33 -24.58 -10.87 -6.09
C SER A 33 -23.25 -10.53 -5.40
N ILE A 34 -22.11 -10.81 -6.05
CA ILE A 34 -20.77 -10.51 -5.53
C ILE A 34 -20.50 -9.00 -5.54
N LEU A 35 -20.84 -8.32 -6.63
CA LEU A 35 -20.68 -6.87 -6.71
C LEU A 35 -21.44 -6.15 -5.60
N LYS A 36 -22.71 -6.52 -5.36
CA LYS A 36 -23.54 -5.93 -4.31
C LYS A 36 -23.11 -6.33 -2.89
N LEU A 37 -22.48 -7.49 -2.74
CA LEU A 37 -21.93 -7.93 -1.47
C LEU A 37 -20.81 -6.99 -1.02
N TYR A 38 -19.86 -6.69 -1.91
CA TYR A 38 -18.63 -5.99 -1.56
C TYR A 38 -18.59 -4.49 -1.90
N SER A 39 -19.56 -3.98 -2.65
CA SER A 39 -19.62 -2.57 -3.04
C SER A 39 -20.97 -1.95 -2.69
N ALA A 40 -20.95 -0.92 -1.84
CA ALA A 40 -22.15 -0.16 -1.53
C ALA A 40 -22.67 0.60 -2.76
N TYR A 41 -21.78 0.99 -3.68
CA TYR A 41 -22.15 1.60 -4.96
C TYR A 41 -23.03 0.65 -5.78
N PHE A 42 -22.57 -0.58 -6.05
CA PHE A 42 -23.36 -1.52 -6.85
C PHE A 42 -24.65 -1.93 -6.15
N ARG A 43 -24.64 -2.06 -4.81
CA ARG A 43 -25.84 -2.32 -4.01
C ARG A 43 -26.90 -1.24 -4.18
N LYS A 44 -26.49 0.03 -4.23
CA LYS A 44 -27.39 1.17 -4.39
C LYS A 44 -27.90 1.30 -5.83
N PHE A 45 -27.02 1.16 -6.82
CA PHE A 45 -27.33 1.55 -8.20
C PHE A 45 -27.78 0.41 -9.10
N MET A 46 -27.48 -0.87 -8.80
CA MET A 46 -27.93 -1.97 -9.68
C MET A 46 -29.44 -2.17 -9.64
N ASP A 47 -30.05 -2.10 -8.45
CA ASP A 47 -31.47 -2.36 -8.24
C ASP A 47 -32.26 -1.07 -7.93
N SER A 48 -31.77 0.08 -8.40
CA SER A 48 -32.47 1.37 -8.20
C SER A 48 -33.85 1.33 -8.86
N PRO A 49 -34.92 1.81 -8.19
CA PRO A 49 -36.28 1.80 -8.75
C PRO A 49 -36.41 2.64 -10.03
N ASP A 50 -35.48 3.58 -10.25
CA ASP A 50 -35.45 4.44 -11.44
C ASP A 50 -34.89 3.73 -12.68
N LYS A 51 -34.42 2.47 -12.56
CA LYS A 51 -33.85 1.71 -13.67
C LYS A 51 -34.86 0.72 -14.25
N ASP A 52 -34.92 0.71 -15.58
CA ASP A 52 -35.72 -0.27 -16.31
C ASP A 52 -35.19 -1.69 -16.10
N SER A 53 -36.10 -2.58 -15.74
CA SER A 53 -35.81 -4.01 -15.64
C SER A 53 -35.40 -4.58 -16.99
N ALA A 54 -34.53 -5.60 -16.96
CA ALA A 54 -34.11 -6.28 -18.18
C ALA A 54 -35.34 -6.91 -18.85
N PRO A 55 -35.50 -6.78 -20.18
CA PRO A 55 -36.55 -7.53 -20.86
C PRO A 55 -36.33 -9.04 -20.66
N PRO A 56 -37.39 -9.86 -20.63
CA PRO A 56 -37.27 -11.30 -20.37
C PRO A 56 -36.37 -12.06 -21.37
N SER A 57 -36.13 -11.48 -22.55
CA SER A 57 -35.26 -12.01 -23.60
C SER A 57 -33.78 -11.58 -23.47
N ALA A 58 -33.45 -10.71 -22.52
CA ALA A 58 -32.08 -10.25 -22.34
C ALA A 58 -31.18 -11.37 -21.83
N MET A 59 -30.00 -11.53 -22.47
CA MET A 59 -28.97 -12.47 -22.01
C MET A 59 -28.39 -12.07 -20.65
N TRP A 60 -28.32 -10.76 -20.39
CA TRP A 60 -27.73 -10.19 -19.18
C TRP A 60 -28.79 -9.48 -18.37
N LYS A 61 -28.84 -9.78 -17.07
CA LYS A 61 -29.69 -9.05 -16.13
C LYS A 61 -29.23 -7.60 -16.02
N TYR A 62 -27.92 -7.40 -15.95
CA TYR A 62 -27.28 -6.10 -15.95
C TYR A 62 -26.26 -6.00 -17.08
N ASP A 63 -26.34 -4.96 -17.89
CA ASP A 63 -25.40 -4.70 -18.98
C ASP A 63 -24.82 -3.30 -18.77
N TRP A 64 -23.57 -3.25 -18.34
CA TRP A 64 -22.90 -2.02 -17.90
C TRP A 64 -21.78 -1.65 -18.87
N THR A 65 -21.55 -0.35 -19.02
CA THR A 65 -20.52 0.21 -19.89
C THR A 65 -19.85 1.38 -19.20
N GLU A 66 -18.64 1.74 -19.62
CA GLU A 66 -17.96 2.95 -19.19
C GLU A 66 -18.76 4.22 -19.52
N LYS A 67 -18.70 5.19 -18.61
CA LYS A 67 -19.03 6.59 -18.86
C LYS A 67 -17.82 7.43 -18.46
N VAL A 68 -17.47 8.38 -19.32
CA VAL A 68 -16.38 9.33 -19.11
C VAL A 68 -16.99 10.69 -18.83
N GLU A 69 -16.50 11.37 -17.80
CA GLU A 69 -16.92 12.74 -17.45
C GLU A 69 -16.01 13.77 -18.11
N GLU A 70 -16.42 15.05 -18.08
CA GLU A 70 -15.69 16.16 -18.71
C GLU A 70 -14.27 16.36 -18.15
N ASP A 71 -14.07 16.05 -16.87
CA ASP A 71 -12.77 16.13 -16.19
C ASP A 71 -11.83 14.98 -16.57
N GLY A 72 -12.29 14.05 -17.40
CA GLY A 72 -11.55 12.87 -17.77
C GLY A 72 -11.62 11.74 -16.75
N SER A 73 -12.37 11.85 -15.65
CA SER A 73 -12.68 10.71 -14.78
C SER A 73 -13.62 9.73 -15.47
N TRP A 74 -13.72 8.50 -14.98
CA TRP A 74 -14.63 7.49 -15.52
C TRP A 74 -15.19 6.56 -14.47
N TYR A 75 -16.33 5.95 -14.80
CA TYR A 75 -16.96 4.91 -14.00
C TYR A 75 -17.87 4.05 -14.87
N VAL A 76 -18.32 2.92 -14.34
CA VAL A 76 -19.27 2.04 -15.04
C VAL A 76 -20.71 2.45 -14.71
N VAL A 77 -21.57 2.42 -15.72
CA VAL A 77 -23.00 2.74 -15.63
C VAL A 77 -23.85 1.70 -16.35
N ASP A 78 -25.15 1.71 -16.09
CA ASP A 78 -26.08 0.92 -16.89
C ASP A 78 -26.06 1.41 -18.33
N LYS A 79 -25.91 0.48 -19.28
CA LYS A 79 -25.89 0.78 -20.71
C LYS A 79 -27.27 1.20 -21.22
N ARG A 80 -28.35 0.80 -20.54
CA ARG A 80 -29.72 1.14 -20.94
C ARG A 80 -29.96 2.63 -20.72
N GLY A 81 -30.42 3.32 -21.77
CA GLY A 81 -30.70 4.75 -21.72
C GLY A 81 -29.47 5.65 -21.89
N GLN A 82 -28.28 5.09 -22.15
CA GLN A 82 -27.14 5.87 -22.62
C GLN A 82 -27.32 6.17 -24.11
N GLU A 83 -27.23 7.43 -24.50
CA GLU A 83 -27.04 7.78 -25.91
C GLU A 83 -25.66 7.28 -26.33
N PHE A 84 -25.62 6.43 -27.36
CA PHE A 84 -24.37 6.03 -28.00
C PHE A 84 -23.83 7.26 -28.74
N GLU A 85 -23.16 8.15 -28.03
CA GLU A 85 -22.18 9.00 -28.71
C GLU A 85 -21.07 8.05 -29.18
N GLU A 86 -20.77 8.09 -30.48
CA GLU A 86 -19.56 7.49 -31.02
C GLU A 86 -18.39 8.17 -30.32
N GLN A 87 -18.00 7.65 -29.16
CA GLN A 87 -16.88 8.12 -28.40
C GLN A 87 -15.69 8.04 -29.34
N GLN A 88 -15.16 9.22 -29.69
CA GLN A 88 -13.95 9.35 -30.48
C GLN A 88 -12.94 8.35 -29.91
N SER A 89 -12.45 7.47 -30.78
CA SER A 89 -11.51 6.41 -30.41
C SER A 89 -10.52 6.95 -29.39
N VAL A 90 -10.71 6.59 -28.12
CA VAL A 90 -9.83 7.03 -27.04
C VAL A 90 -8.57 6.18 -27.17
N ASN A 91 -7.80 6.45 -28.22
CA ASN A 91 -6.54 5.78 -28.58
C ASN A 91 -5.40 6.12 -27.59
N SER A 92 -5.73 6.51 -26.36
CA SER A 92 -4.74 6.95 -25.37
C SER A 92 -5.16 6.80 -23.91
N ARG A 93 -6.23 6.06 -23.59
CA ARG A 93 -6.53 5.80 -22.17
C ARG A 93 -5.68 4.64 -21.67
N ASP A 94 -5.07 4.86 -20.52
CA ASP A 94 -4.00 4.02 -19.99
C ASP A 94 -4.53 2.61 -19.73
N ASP A 95 -3.79 1.59 -20.20
CA ASP A 95 -4.04 0.17 -19.91
C ASP A 95 -4.12 -0.05 -18.38
N MET A 96 -3.46 0.83 -17.62
CA MET A 96 -3.50 0.88 -16.15
C MET A 96 -4.92 1.03 -15.57
N ASP A 97 -5.79 1.88 -16.14
CA ASP A 97 -7.16 2.09 -15.61
C ASP A 97 -7.98 0.80 -15.69
N ILE A 98 -7.87 0.10 -16.83
CA ILE A 98 -8.58 -1.15 -17.10
C ILE A 98 -8.08 -2.24 -16.15
N VAL A 99 -6.76 -2.36 -15.99
CA VAL A 99 -6.14 -3.35 -15.11
C VAL A 99 -6.45 -3.06 -13.64
N ALA A 100 -6.45 -1.78 -13.22
CA ALA A 100 -6.80 -1.39 -11.86
C ALA A 100 -8.27 -1.73 -11.54
N PHE A 101 -9.19 -1.44 -12.45
CA PHE A 101 -10.60 -1.83 -12.28
C PHE A 101 -10.77 -3.35 -12.26
N GLU A 102 -10.09 -4.08 -13.14
CA GLU A 102 -10.09 -5.55 -13.12
C GLU A 102 -9.58 -6.08 -11.77
N ASN A 103 -8.54 -5.48 -11.19
CA ASN A 103 -7.99 -5.86 -9.89
C ASN A 103 -8.95 -5.58 -8.73
N VAL A 104 -9.73 -4.49 -8.79
CA VAL A 104 -10.85 -4.27 -7.85
C VAL A 104 -11.89 -5.39 -7.95
N ILE A 105 -12.25 -5.82 -9.18
CA ILE A 105 -13.15 -6.96 -9.37
C ILE A 105 -12.50 -8.27 -8.88
N MET A 106 -11.23 -8.52 -9.18
CA MET A 106 -10.50 -9.70 -8.68
C MET A 106 -10.49 -9.76 -7.15
N SER A 107 -10.35 -8.62 -6.49
CA SER A 107 -10.44 -8.51 -5.02
C SER A 107 -11.78 -9.03 -4.50
N MET A 108 -12.90 -8.64 -5.13
CA MET A 108 -14.25 -9.10 -4.77
C MET A 108 -14.43 -10.62 -4.94
N TYR A 109 -13.70 -11.25 -5.85
CA TYR A 109 -13.71 -12.69 -6.07
C TYR A 109 -12.61 -13.44 -5.32
N GLN A 110 -11.81 -12.75 -4.51
CA GLN A 110 -10.62 -13.30 -3.85
C GLN A 110 -9.67 -13.98 -4.85
N LYS A 111 -9.61 -13.43 -6.07
CA LYS A 111 -8.67 -13.88 -7.09
C LYS A 111 -7.34 -13.12 -6.94
N PRO A 112 -6.21 -13.82 -7.09
CA PRO A 112 -4.91 -13.18 -7.02
C PRO A 112 -4.68 -12.22 -8.20
N TYR A 113 -3.98 -11.13 -7.94
CA TYR A 113 -3.50 -10.18 -8.93
C TYR A 113 -2.12 -9.64 -8.55
N GLU A 114 -1.51 -8.87 -9.45
CA GLU A 114 -0.20 -8.24 -9.25
C GLU A 114 -0.34 -6.71 -9.23
N ILE A 115 0.45 -6.08 -8.37
CA ILE A 115 0.64 -4.64 -8.29
C ILE A 115 1.98 -4.34 -8.97
N THR A 116 1.93 -3.49 -9.98
CA THR A 116 3.08 -3.24 -10.87
C THR A 116 3.92 -2.05 -10.42
N CYS A 117 3.30 -1.05 -9.79
CA CYS A 117 3.94 0.16 -9.28
C CYS A 117 3.00 0.89 -8.29
N THR A 118 3.51 1.95 -7.65
CA THR A 118 2.74 2.80 -6.74
C THR A 118 1.53 3.45 -7.43
N ALA A 119 1.70 3.96 -8.65
CA ALA A 119 0.61 4.57 -9.41
C ALA A 119 -0.55 3.58 -9.64
N HIS A 120 -0.24 2.31 -9.90
CA HIS A 120 -1.25 1.27 -10.06
C HIS A 120 -2.00 1.00 -8.73
N LEU A 121 -1.31 0.92 -7.59
CA LEU A 121 -1.99 0.78 -6.28
C LEU A 121 -2.85 2.02 -5.95
N GLN A 122 -2.38 3.21 -6.32
CA GLN A 122 -3.14 4.45 -6.17
C GLN A 122 -4.44 4.39 -6.97
N GLU A 123 -4.40 3.95 -8.23
CA GLU A 123 -5.60 3.83 -9.06
C GLU A 123 -6.57 2.77 -8.51
N ILE A 124 -6.08 1.60 -8.09
CA ILE A 124 -6.90 0.59 -7.40
C ILE A 124 -7.59 1.21 -6.18
N THR A 125 -6.87 2.01 -5.39
CA THR A 125 -7.40 2.64 -4.17
C THR A 125 -8.44 3.71 -4.49
N THR A 126 -8.22 4.52 -5.52
CA THR A 126 -9.17 5.53 -6.01
C THR A 126 -10.47 4.89 -6.46
N LEU A 127 -10.39 3.86 -7.30
CA LEU A 127 -11.55 3.10 -7.76
C LEU A 127 -12.27 2.43 -6.58
N ALA A 128 -11.53 1.82 -5.65
CA ALA A 128 -12.12 1.16 -4.48
C ALA A 128 -12.87 2.13 -3.57
N ASP A 129 -12.36 3.35 -3.39
CA ASP A 129 -13.06 4.41 -2.65
C ASP A 129 -14.33 4.86 -3.38
N PHE A 130 -14.23 5.11 -4.69
CA PHE A 130 -15.38 5.46 -5.52
C PHE A 130 -16.49 4.40 -5.47
N TYR A 131 -16.13 3.13 -5.69
CA TYR A 131 -17.06 2.00 -5.64
C TYR A 131 -17.41 1.56 -4.21
N ARG A 132 -16.90 2.23 -3.17
CA ARG A 132 -17.19 1.93 -1.76
C ARG A 132 -16.91 0.47 -1.41
N CYS A 133 -15.69 0.03 -1.71
CA CYS A 133 -15.22 -1.34 -1.52
C CYS A 133 -13.77 -1.42 -1.02
N LEU A 134 -13.25 -0.38 -0.35
CA LEU A 134 -11.92 -0.37 0.26
C LEU A 134 -11.64 -1.60 1.15
N PRO A 135 -12.57 -2.10 1.99
CA PRO A 135 -12.28 -3.25 2.86
C PRO A 135 -11.93 -4.53 2.11
N VAL A 136 -12.60 -4.83 0.99
CA VAL A 136 -12.30 -6.06 0.23
C VAL A 136 -10.97 -5.94 -0.51
N VAL A 137 -10.65 -4.75 -1.01
CA VAL A 137 -9.36 -4.48 -1.66
C VAL A 137 -8.24 -4.61 -0.62
N SER A 138 -8.36 -3.96 0.54
CA SER A 138 -7.40 -4.05 1.64
C SER A 138 -7.09 -5.50 2.03
N ASN A 139 -8.13 -6.32 2.22
CA ASN A 139 -7.96 -7.74 2.56
C ASN A 139 -7.29 -8.56 1.45
N SER A 140 -7.41 -8.17 0.18
CA SER A 140 -6.79 -8.89 -0.92
C SER A 140 -5.29 -8.58 -1.08
N LEU A 141 -4.81 -7.45 -0.52
CA LEU A 141 -3.42 -6.98 -0.67
C LEU A 141 -2.38 -7.94 -0.11
N TYR A 142 -2.69 -8.71 0.94
CA TYR A 142 -1.78 -9.75 1.44
C TYR A 142 -1.38 -10.74 0.34
N SER A 143 -2.34 -11.15 -0.49
CA SER A 143 -2.09 -12.07 -1.61
C SER A 143 -1.46 -11.36 -2.81
N ALA A 144 -1.82 -10.09 -3.04
CA ALA A 144 -1.28 -9.29 -4.13
C ALA A 144 0.21 -8.99 -3.91
N PHE A 145 0.61 -8.60 -2.69
CA PHE A 145 2.00 -8.34 -2.34
C PHE A 145 2.89 -9.57 -2.48
N PHE A 146 2.40 -10.75 -2.10
CA PHE A 146 3.13 -12.00 -2.32
C PHE A 146 3.49 -12.22 -3.80
N ARG A 147 2.66 -11.74 -4.73
CA ARG A 147 2.88 -11.84 -6.19
C ARG A 147 3.60 -10.66 -6.79
N SER A 148 3.88 -9.62 -6.00
CA SER A 148 4.39 -8.34 -6.47
C SER A 148 5.77 -8.01 -5.89
N PRO A 149 6.77 -8.91 -5.98
CA PRO A 149 8.07 -8.69 -5.35
C PRO A 149 8.82 -7.47 -5.90
N LYS A 150 8.58 -7.09 -7.16
CA LYS A 150 9.15 -5.88 -7.76
C LYS A 150 8.59 -4.62 -7.10
N PHE A 151 7.27 -4.53 -6.99
CA PHE A 151 6.61 -3.44 -6.26
C PHE A 151 7.10 -3.34 -4.80
N LEU A 152 7.25 -4.48 -4.11
CA LEU A 152 7.76 -4.50 -2.74
C LEU A 152 9.22 -3.98 -2.63
N ALA A 153 10.05 -4.22 -3.65
CA ALA A 153 11.41 -3.70 -3.68
C ALA A 153 11.44 -2.16 -3.79
N ASP A 154 10.43 -1.58 -4.43
CA ASP A 154 10.36 -0.13 -4.71
C ASP A 154 9.64 0.67 -3.60
N ILE A 155 9.09 0.01 -2.55
CA ILE A 155 8.37 0.69 -1.45
C ILE A 155 9.15 1.86 -0.87
N LYS A 156 10.47 1.73 -0.75
CA LYS A 156 11.32 2.75 -0.13
C LYS A 156 11.28 4.08 -0.89
N GLU A 157 11.16 4.05 -2.22
CA GLU A 157 11.20 5.23 -3.08
C GLU A 157 9.90 6.03 -2.96
N ASP A 158 8.76 5.34 -2.89
CA ASP A 158 7.43 5.95 -2.84
C ASP A 158 6.77 5.88 -1.44
N ARG A 159 7.56 5.65 -0.39
CA ARG A 159 7.10 5.38 0.98
C ARG A 159 6.11 6.41 1.54
N GLU A 160 6.25 7.68 1.17
CA GLU A 160 5.37 8.76 1.64
C GLU A 160 3.96 8.64 1.03
N ILE A 161 3.88 8.43 -0.28
CA ILE A 161 2.61 8.19 -1.00
C ILE A 161 1.98 6.88 -0.50
N LEU A 162 2.80 5.83 -0.37
CA LEU A 162 2.35 4.53 0.10
C LEU A 162 1.86 4.56 1.56
N LEU A 163 2.39 5.45 2.41
CA LEU A 163 1.88 5.66 3.76
C LEU A 163 0.43 6.15 3.72
N GLU A 164 0.14 7.16 2.91
CA GLU A 164 -1.22 7.71 2.76
C GLU A 164 -2.19 6.69 2.17
N LEU A 165 -1.76 5.97 1.13
CA LEU A 165 -2.56 4.89 0.54
C LEU A 165 -2.83 3.77 1.55
N SER A 166 -1.82 3.35 2.31
CA SER A 166 -1.98 2.32 3.34
C SER A 166 -2.90 2.76 4.47
N CYS A 167 -2.91 4.05 4.81
CA CYS A 167 -3.85 4.63 5.77
C CYS A 167 -5.28 4.60 5.24
N LYS A 168 -5.50 5.01 3.98
CA LYS A 168 -6.81 4.97 3.33
C LYS A 168 -7.35 3.55 3.17
N LEU A 169 -6.49 2.60 2.82
CA LEU A 169 -6.82 1.17 2.73
C LEU A 169 -6.92 0.50 4.11
N ARG A 170 -6.43 1.14 5.17
CA ARG A 170 -6.25 0.54 6.51
C ARG A 170 -5.42 -0.74 6.49
N HIS A 171 -4.40 -0.79 5.61
CA HIS A 171 -3.54 -1.96 5.45
C HIS A 171 -2.31 -1.88 6.37
N ARG A 172 -2.36 -2.62 7.48
CA ARG A 172 -1.45 -2.47 8.63
C ARG A 172 0.02 -2.70 8.31
N GLU A 173 0.35 -3.72 7.53
CA GLU A 173 1.74 -4.13 7.26
C GLU A 173 2.43 -3.14 6.32
N LEU A 174 1.69 -2.63 5.33
CA LEU A 174 2.19 -1.59 4.43
C LEU A 174 2.38 -0.28 5.19
N PHE A 175 1.40 0.09 6.03
CA PHE A 175 1.50 1.27 6.89
C PHE A 175 2.71 1.19 7.81
N ASN A 176 2.91 0.04 8.46
CA ASN A 176 4.06 -0.18 9.32
C ASN A 176 5.38 0.03 8.58
N ASP A 177 5.54 -0.63 7.43
CA ASP A 177 6.80 -0.58 6.70
C ASP A 177 7.08 0.83 6.17
N CYS A 178 6.08 1.51 5.61
CA CYS A 178 6.23 2.90 5.17
C CYS A 178 6.61 3.82 6.35
N LEU A 179 5.91 3.71 7.49
CA LEU A 179 6.17 4.56 8.65
C LEU A 179 7.56 4.29 9.26
N VAL A 180 7.99 3.03 9.33
CA VAL A 180 9.34 2.65 9.76
C VAL A 180 10.39 3.19 8.78
N LEU A 181 10.17 3.10 7.47
CA LEU A 181 11.14 3.58 6.47
C LEU A 181 11.27 5.10 6.46
N ILE A 182 10.17 5.84 6.66
CA ILE A 182 10.19 7.30 6.75
C ILE A 182 10.86 7.74 8.05
N SER A 183 10.32 7.28 9.18
CA SER A 183 10.74 7.74 10.51
C SER A 183 12.13 7.23 10.89
N GLY A 184 12.52 6.08 10.34
CA GLY A 184 13.81 5.44 10.55
C GLY A 184 14.91 5.96 9.63
N TYR A 185 14.66 6.90 8.72
CA TYR A 185 15.67 7.46 7.84
C TYR A 185 16.53 8.52 8.55
N TRP A 186 17.85 8.30 8.59
CA TRP A 186 18.85 9.14 9.26
C TRP A 186 20.05 9.35 8.34
N SER A 187 19.85 10.18 7.31
CA SER A 187 20.91 10.57 6.37
C SER A 187 22.01 11.38 7.06
N PRO A 188 23.30 11.18 6.72
CA PRO A 188 24.38 12.04 7.21
C PRO A 188 24.26 13.49 6.72
N ASP A 189 23.51 13.72 5.65
CA ASP A 189 23.38 15.04 4.99
C ASP A 189 22.17 15.85 5.51
N GLU A 190 21.33 15.25 6.36
CA GLU A 190 20.11 15.87 6.88
C GLU A 190 20.21 16.05 8.40
N PHE A 191 20.10 17.29 8.88
CA PHE A 191 20.15 17.61 10.30
C PHE A 191 18.78 17.60 10.99
N ALA A 192 17.71 17.78 10.21
CA ALA A 192 16.34 17.84 10.71
C ALA A 192 15.46 16.86 9.92
N PHE A 193 14.49 16.27 10.62
CA PHE A 193 13.47 15.46 9.98
C PHE A 193 12.64 16.30 9.01
N SER A 194 12.42 15.77 7.81
CA SER A 194 11.54 16.36 6.82
C SER A 194 10.80 15.27 6.07
N THR A 195 9.59 15.59 5.61
CA THR A 195 8.72 14.68 4.88
C THR A 195 7.88 15.45 3.89
N LYS A 196 7.44 14.80 2.81
CA LYS A 196 6.52 15.34 1.80
C LYS A 196 5.09 14.81 1.96
N ILE A 197 4.78 14.13 3.06
CA ILE A 197 3.42 13.69 3.39
C ILE A 197 2.49 14.92 3.42
N GLU A 198 1.38 14.86 2.70
CA GLU A 198 0.39 15.94 2.61
C GLU A 198 -0.52 15.95 3.85
N ASP A 199 -0.91 14.76 4.32
CA ASP A 199 -1.70 14.63 5.55
C ASP A 199 -0.89 15.06 6.79
N THR A 200 -1.27 16.20 7.36
CA THR A 200 -0.59 16.78 8.54
C THR A 200 -0.61 15.87 9.78
N GLY A 201 -1.63 15.02 9.94
CA GLY A 201 -1.70 14.06 11.03
C GLY A 201 -0.67 12.94 10.86
N LEU A 202 -0.57 12.39 9.65
CA LEU A 202 0.44 11.39 9.30
C LEU A 202 1.86 11.96 9.33
N ALA A 203 2.06 13.20 8.88
CA ALA A 203 3.35 13.88 8.98
C ALA A 203 3.79 14.05 10.44
N THR A 204 2.87 14.50 11.30
CA THR A 204 3.11 14.64 12.76
C THR A 204 3.41 13.28 13.39
N LEU A 205 2.68 12.22 13.00
CA LEU A 205 2.93 10.87 13.47
C LEU A 205 4.33 10.40 13.07
N ALA A 206 4.74 10.59 11.81
CA ALA A 206 6.07 10.22 11.32
C ALA A 206 7.18 10.96 12.09
N GLU A 207 7.02 12.25 12.36
CA GLU A 207 7.95 13.02 13.18
C GLU A 207 8.03 12.49 14.63
N ASN A 208 6.88 12.19 15.25
CA ASN A 208 6.83 11.61 16.59
C ASN A 208 7.54 10.26 16.66
N VAL A 209 7.35 9.41 15.65
CA VAL A 209 8.04 8.12 15.54
C VAL A 209 9.53 8.31 15.30
N HIS A 210 9.94 9.29 14.49
CA HIS A 210 11.34 9.65 14.28
C HIS A 210 12.01 10.09 15.59
N ASN A 211 11.33 10.93 16.37
CA ASN A 211 11.79 11.40 17.68
C ASN A 211 11.90 10.25 18.71
N ARG A 212 11.05 9.21 18.60
CA ARG A 212 11.18 7.98 19.41
C ARG A 212 12.46 7.23 19.07
N VAL A 213 12.86 7.16 17.79
CA VAL A 213 14.17 6.62 17.40
C VAL A 213 15.29 7.46 18.00
N GLY A 214 15.23 8.78 17.88
CA GLY A 214 16.22 9.69 18.49
C GLY A 214 16.37 9.48 20.00
N THR A 215 15.27 9.31 20.71
CA THR A 215 15.25 8.99 22.15
C THR A 215 15.91 7.64 22.43
N LEU A 216 15.64 6.63 21.61
CA LEU A 216 16.24 5.31 21.74
C LEU A 216 17.76 5.37 21.52
N LEU A 217 18.21 6.12 20.51
CA LEU A 217 19.63 6.34 20.22
C LEU A 217 20.34 7.06 21.36
N ALA A 218 19.73 8.12 21.92
CA ALA A 218 20.29 8.85 23.05
C ALA A 218 20.47 7.95 24.29
N ARG A 219 19.47 7.12 24.61
CA ARG A 219 19.55 6.12 25.70
C ARG A 219 20.62 5.06 25.44
N ASN A 220 20.73 4.61 24.19
CA ASN A 220 21.73 3.63 23.77
C ASN A 220 23.15 4.20 23.97
N ILE A 221 23.40 5.41 23.49
CA ILE A 221 24.67 6.14 23.67
C ILE A 221 24.98 6.33 25.14
N GLN A 222 24.01 6.75 25.96
CA GLN A 222 24.21 6.89 27.40
C GLN A 222 24.63 5.57 28.06
N SER A 223 23.98 4.46 27.69
CA SER A 223 24.29 3.13 28.21
C SER A 223 25.71 2.72 27.82
N ILE A 224 26.08 2.91 26.54
CA ILE A 224 27.44 2.69 26.06
C ILE A 224 28.45 3.51 26.86
N LEU A 225 28.20 4.80 27.11
CA LEU A 225 29.12 5.66 27.87
C LEU A 225 29.31 5.18 29.31
N ILE A 226 28.25 4.71 29.96
CA ILE A 226 28.31 4.14 31.31
C ILE A 226 29.15 2.87 31.33
N ASP A 227 28.90 1.96 30.38
CA ASP A 227 29.56 0.65 30.29
C ASP A 227 31.03 0.76 29.88
N THR A 228 31.33 1.67 28.96
CA THR A 228 32.68 1.90 28.47
C THR A 228 33.58 2.61 29.47
N ARG A 229 33.03 3.34 30.45
CA ARG A 229 33.80 4.09 31.46
C ARG A 229 34.87 3.26 32.16
N ASN A 230 34.57 1.99 32.44
CA ASN A 230 35.44 1.09 33.21
C ASN A 230 36.09 0.00 32.34
N THR A 231 35.85 0.03 31.02
CA THR A 231 36.29 -1.02 30.10
C THR A 231 37.66 -0.67 29.51
N VAL A 232 38.64 -1.55 29.73
CA VAL A 232 39.98 -1.43 29.13
C VAL A 232 39.84 -1.50 27.61
N HIS A 233 40.46 -0.58 26.88
CA HIS A 233 40.35 -0.43 25.41
C HIS A 233 38.99 0.05 24.86
N ALA A 234 38.09 0.59 25.69
CA ALA A 234 36.82 1.14 25.19
C ALA A 234 36.98 2.18 24.06
N GLY A 235 37.99 3.04 24.16
CA GLY A 235 38.30 4.03 23.13
C GLY A 235 38.65 3.41 21.77
N ASP A 236 39.32 2.26 21.78
CA ASP A 236 39.70 1.54 20.55
C ASP A 236 38.46 0.95 19.86
N TYR A 237 37.51 0.40 20.64
CA TYR A 237 36.23 -0.09 20.10
C TYR A 237 35.38 1.04 19.50
N LEU A 238 35.28 2.17 20.19
CA LEU A 238 34.53 3.34 19.69
C LEU A 238 35.16 3.88 18.40
N LYS A 239 36.49 3.99 18.35
CA LYS A 239 37.23 4.43 17.16
C LYS A 239 37.05 3.45 15.99
N ALA A 240 37.07 2.15 16.26
CA ALA A 240 36.82 1.12 15.25
C ALA A 240 35.39 1.19 14.71
N ALA A 241 34.39 1.44 15.57
CA ALA A 241 32.99 1.54 15.16
C ALA A 241 32.71 2.73 14.24
N VAL A 242 33.38 3.87 14.45
CA VAL A 242 33.28 5.05 13.57
C VAL A 242 34.00 4.84 12.24
N SER A 243 35.06 4.02 12.21
CA SER A 243 35.90 3.85 11.03
C SER A 243 35.10 3.24 9.87
N GLY A 244 35.08 3.93 8.72
CA GLY A 244 34.39 3.46 7.52
C GLY A 244 32.86 3.45 7.61
N THR A 245 32.26 4.32 8.41
CA THR A 245 30.80 4.55 8.42
C THR A 245 30.35 5.59 7.40
N ALA A 246 31.28 6.41 6.90
CA ALA A 246 31.00 7.57 6.04
C ALA A 246 29.91 8.50 6.64
N GLY A 247 29.93 8.69 7.95
CA GLY A 247 28.95 9.54 8.66
C GLY A 247 27.61 8.86 8.95
N SER A 248 27.34 7.66 8.43
CA SER A 248 26.10 6.93 8.73
C SER A 248 26.02 6.55 10.20
N LEU A 249 25.05 7.15 10.90
CA LEU A 249 24.73 6.83 12.29
C LEU A 249 24.28 5.37 12.43
N VAL A 250 23.50 4.87 11.46
CA VAL A 250 23.05 3.47 11.42
C VAL A 250 24.24 2.51 11.35
N LYS A 251 25.17 2.72 10.41
CA LYS A 251 26.38 1.88 10.28
C LYS A 251 27.25 1.93 11.52
N TYR A 252 27.38 3.11 12.14
CA TYR A 252 28.10 3.26 13.40
C TYR A 252 27.50 2.35 14.48
N HIS A 253 26.18 2.42 14.68
CA HIS A 253 25.49 1.61 15.67
C HIS A 253 25.54 0.11 15.36
N VAL A 254 25.41 -0.29 14.10
CA VAL A 254 25.57 -1.69 13.67
C VAL A 254 26.97 -2.22 14.00
N LYS A 255 28.03 -1.47 13.67
CA LYS A 255 29.42 -1.86 13.98
C LYS A 255 29.66 -1.92 15.48
N LEU A 256 29.12 -0.96 16.21
CA LEU A 256 29.28 -0.87 17.65
C LEU A 256 28.60 -2.05 18.34
N GLN A 257 27.37 -2.39 17.95
CA GLN A 257 26.67 -3.56 18.46
C GLN A 257 27.46 -4.84 18.16
N LYS A 258 27.95 -5.05 16.94
CA LYS A 258 28.83 -6.20 16.60
C LYS A 258 30.09 -6.27 17.47
N SER A 259 30.64 -5.12 17.88
CA SER A 259 31.87 -5.05 18.68
C SER A 259 31.63 -5.21 20.19
N LEU A 260 30.46 -4.80 20.70
CA LEU A 260 30.10 -4.82 22.12
C LEU A 260 29.15 -5.97 22.51
N SER A 261 28.56 -6.68 21.54
CA SER A 261 27.53 -7.70 21.75
C SER A 261 27.84 -8.79 22.78
N PRO A 262 29.10 -9.22 23.01
CA PRO A 262 29.38 -10.23 24.04
C PRO A 262 29.20 -9.75 25.49
N MET A 263 29.05 -8.44 25.75
CA MET A 263 29.17 -7.88 27.10
C MET A 263 27.93 -7.15 27.65
N HIS A 264 26.94 -6.73 26.85
CA HIS A 264 25.95 -5.72 27.33
C HIS A 264 24.51 -5.88 26.84
N VAL A 265 23.57 -5.40 27.67
CA VAL A 265 22.12 -5.23 27.41
C VAL A 265 21.91 -3.93 26.64
N ILE A 266 22.42 -3.85 25.41
CA ILE A 266 22.14 -2.73 24.53
C ILE A 266 20.81 -3.02 23.84
N ASN A 267 19.87 -2.06 23.83
CA ASN A 267 18.63 -2.19 23.06
C ASN A 267 18.98 -2.51 21.61
N ASP A 268 18.35 -3.53 21.03
CA ASP A 268 18.64 -3.99 19.67
C ASP A 268 18.08 -3.01 18.62
N ILE A 269 18.80 -1.90 18.45
CA ILE A 269 18.51 -0.85 17.46
C ILE A 269 18.80 -1.33 16.03
N THR A 270 19.36 -2.52 15.86
CA THR A 270 19.58 -3.16 14.56
C THR A 270 18.47 -4.13 14.16
N LYS A 271 17.51 -4.39 15.06
CA LYS A 271 16.36 -5.25 14.80
C LYS A 271 15.60 -4.77 13.56
N ASN A 272 15.23 -5.71 12.69
CA ASN A 272 14.31 -5.45 11.59
C ASN A 272 12.86 -5.68 12.05
N ASN A 273 12.04 -4.64 12.03
CA ASN A 273 10.60 -4.73 12.29
C ASN A 273 9.73 -4.52 11.04
N LEU A 274 10.32 -4.49 9.83
CA LEU A 274 9.56 -4.52 8.58
C LEU A 274 8.80 -5.85 8.46
N LYS A 275 7.56 -5.79 7.95
CA LYS A 275 6.64 -6.91 7.79
C LYS A 275 6.65 -7.46 6.38
N LEU A 276 6.79 -6.59 5.37
CA LEU A 276 6.79 -6.95 3.96
C LEU A 276 8.21 -7.29 3.47
N ASN A 277 9.25 -6.71 4.09
CA ASN A 277 10.65 -7.10 3.84
C ASN A 277 11.37 -7.58 5.11
N THR A 278 11.10 -8.83 5.50
CA THR A 278 11.72 -9.46 6.68
C THR A 278 13.21 -9.75 6.52
N SER A 279 13.73 -9.69 5.29
CA SER A 279 15.15 -9.92 4.98
C SER A 279 16.01 -8.65 5.07
N ALA A 280 15.39 -7.48 5.23
CA ALA A 280 16.10 -6.21 5.34
C ALA A 280 17.03 -6.15 6.56
N VAL A 281 18.17 -5.48 6.39
CA VAL A 281 19.18 -5.30 7.42
C VAL A 281 19.52 -3.82 7.53
N ALA A 282 19.34 -3.25 8.73
CA ALA A 282 19.71 -1.87 8.98
C ALA A 282 21.19 -1.62 8.69
N GLY A 283 21.51 -0.57 7.94
CA GLY A 283 22.89 -0.19 7.60
C GLY A 283 23.49 -0.91 6.40
N GLU A 284 22.75 -1.79 5.72
CA GLU A 284 23.18 -2.55 4.55
C GLU A 284 22.29 -2.31 3.33
N GLY A 285 22.88 -2.41 2.12
CA GLY A 285 22.17 -2.22 0.85
C GLY A 285 21.36 -0.92 0.80
N ASP A 286 20.09 -1.03 0.44
CA ASP A 286 19.17 0.10 0.33
C ASP A 286 18.80 0.71 1.70
N TYR A 287 19.12 0.04 2.81
CA TYR A 287 18.81 0.48 4.18
C TYR A 287 20.03 1.06 4.90
N VAL A 288 21.03 1.52 4.16
CA VAL A 288 22.29 2.09 4.68
C VAL A 288 22.12 3.24 5.68
N TYR A 289 21.01 3.98 5.58
CA TYR A 289 20.66 5.10 6.45
C TYR A 289 19.35 4.86 7.20
N ASN A 290 18.84 3.62 7.25
CA ASN A 290 17.58 3.32 7.90
C ASN A 290 17.76 2.49 9.18
N PHE A 291 17.29 3.02 10.30
CA PHE A 291 16.94 2.21 11.47
C PHE A 291 15.61 1.52 11.21
N LEU A 292 15.57 0.21 11.41
CA LEU A 292 14.38 -0.62 11.17
C LEU A 292 13.73 -1.11 12.47
N CYS A 293 14.23 -0.67 13.63
CA CYS A 293 13.89 -1.20 14.94
C CYS A 293 12.64 -0.57 15.57
N ILE A 294 11.93 0.28 14.84
CA ILE A 294 10.71 0.92 15.32
C ILE A 294 9.63 -0.15 15.50
N GLU A 295 9.01 -0.17 16.68
CA GLU A 295 7.82 -0.97 16.93
C GLU A 295 6.63 -0.02 17.09
N LEU A 296 5.69 -0.12 16.15
CA LEU A 296 4.44 0.62 16.22
C LEU A 296 3.53 0.02 17.27
N LYS A 297 2.91 0.90 18.04
CA LYS A 297 1.93 0.57 19.04
C LYS A 297 0.52 0.71 18.47
N GLU A 298 -0.48 0.19 19.16
CA GLU A 298 -1.88 0.37 18.73
C GLU A 298 -2.27 1.85 18.68
N GLU A 299 -1.76 2.69 19.58
CA GLU A 299 -2.03 4.14 19.54
C GLU A 299 -1.41 4.87 18.34
N ASP A 300 -0.46 4.24 17.64
CA ASP A 300 0.15 4.81 16.42
C ASP A 300 -0.70 4.49 15.16
N ILE A 301 -1.72 3.63 15.27
CA ILE A 301 -2.60 3.27 14.16
C ILE A 301 -3.73 4.32 14.05
N PRO A 302 -3.84 5.05 12.93
CA PRO A 302 -4.75 6.20 12.83
C PRO A 302 -6.21 5.82 12.53
N TRP A 303 -6.55 4.53 12.54
CA TRP A 303 -7.90 4.02 12.30
C TRP A 303 -8.35 3.06 13.41
N ASP A 304 -9.66 2.90 13.56
CA ASP A 304 -10.25 1.89 14.43
C ASP A 304 -10.02 0.49 13.85
N THR A 305 -9.28 -0.34 14.57
CA THR A 305 -8.96 -1.72 14.17
C THR A 305 -10.13 -2.70 14.37
N THR A 306 -11.20 -2.25 15.01
CA THR A 306 -12.41 -3.05 15.26
C THR A 306 -13.54 -2.77 14.26
N GLU A 307 -13.47 -1.66 13.53
CA GLU A 307 -14.40 -1.31 12.46
C GLU A 307 -14.16 -2.21 11.24
N THR A 308 -15.23 -2.72 10.62
CA THR A 308 -15.14 -3.69 9.50
C THR A 308 -15.81 -3.21 8.20
N ASP A 309 -16.53 -2.10 8.24
CA ASP A 309 -17.42 -1.60 7.20
C ASP A 309 -17.12 -0.14 6.79
N TRP A 310 -15.85 0.25 6.86
CA TRP A 310 -15.35 1.59 6.51
C TRP A 310 -15.30 1.89 5.00
#